data_AF-A0A0G2UFL2-F1
#
_entry.id   AF-A0A0G2UFL2-F1
#
_cell.length_a   1.000
_cell.length_b   1.000
_cell.length_c   1.000
_cell.angle_alpha   90.00
_cell.angle_beta   90.00
_cell.angle_gamma   90.00
#
_symmetry.space_group_name_H-M   'P 1'
#
loop_
_entity.id
_entity.type
_entity.pdbx_description
1 polymer ?
#
loop_
_entity_poly.entity_id
_entity_poly.type
_entity_poly.pdbx_seq_one_letter_code
_entity_poly.pdbx_strand_id
1 'polypeptide(L)'
;CQDVVLSNSSIGPQFPFSGIDDRENWPIVFFNRTCQCQGNFMGYNCGDCRFGFTGPNCTVRRRMIRKEIFRMTLAEKDKFIAYLNLAKRTISPDYVIATGTYEQMNNGSNPLFADINVYDLFVWIHYYSSRDAFLEDGLVWENIDFAHEAPGFLPWHRFYLLQWEHEIQKLTGDENFTIPFWD
;
A
#
# COMPACT_ATOMS: atom_id res chain seq x y z
N CYS A 1 20.22 4.72 -0.19
CA CYS A 1 19.77 4.04 1.04
C CYS A 1 20.08 4.95 2.23
N GLN A 2 19.06 5.31 3.01
CA GLN A 2 19.17 6.20 4.18
C GLN A 2 18.34 5.65 5.34
N ASP A 3 18.59 6.18 6.53
CA ASP A 3 17.82 5.81 7.73
C ASP A 3 16.37 6.29 7.61
N VAL A 4 15.45 5.50 8.15
CA VAL A 4 14.02 5.86 8.22
C VAL A 4 13.86 7.07 9.12
N VAL A 5 13.05 8.05 8.68
CA VAL A 5 12.65 9.20 9.49
C VAL A 5 11.27 8.93 10.09
N LEU A 6 11.20 8.89 11.42
CA LEU A 6 9.96 8.70 12.16
C LEU A 6 9.23 10.03 12.40
N SER A 7 7.91 9.95 12.55
CA SER A 7 7.12 11.07 13.04
C SER A 7 7.44 11.33 14.52
N ASN A 8 7.58 12.60 14.89
CA ASN A 8 7.71 13.04 16.28
C ASN A 8 6.37 13.58 16.85
N SER A 9 5.26 13.32 16.15
CA SER A 9 3.93 13.78 16.57
C SER A 9 3.44 12.97 17.77
N SER A 10 2.63 13.59 18.62
CA SER A 10 1.98 12.91 19.75
C SER A 10 0.97 11.87 19.26
N ILE A 11 0.96 10.69 19.89
CA ILE A 11 -0.03 9.65 19.67
C ILE A 11 -1.29 9.89 20.54
N GLY A 12 -2.44 9.43 20.07
CA GLY A 12 -3.69 9.51 20.84
C GLY A 12 -3.68 8.55 22.05
N PRO A 13 -4.40 8.86 23.14
CA PRO A 13 -4.43 8.02 24.34
C PRO A 13 -5.25 6.73 24.20
N GLN A 14 -5.87 6.51 23.03
CA GLN A 14 -6.79 5.41 22.77
C GLN A 14 -6.08 4.04 22.68
N PHE A 15 -4.80 4.03 22.30
CA PHE A 15 -3.96 2.84 22.34
C PHE A 15 -2.98 2.95 23.51
N PRO A 16 -3.23 2.24 24.64
CA PRO A 16 -2.47 2.42 25.88
C PRO A 16 -1.18 1.56 25.94
N PHE A 17 -0.85 0.84 24.87
CA PHE A 17 0.28 -0.09 24.83
C PHE A 17 1.46 0.51 24.07
N SER A 18 2.64 -0.08 24.27
CA SER A 18 3.84 0.26 23.49
C SER A 18 4.69 -0.98 23.26
N GLY A 19 5.18 -1.13 22.03
CA GLY A 19 6.07 -2.20 21.61
C GLY A 19 5.38 -3.56 21.48
N ILE A 20 4.06 -3.57 21.30
CA ILE A 20 3.28 -4.82 21.16
C ILE A 20 2.75 -5.04 19.74
N ASP A 21 2.69 -3.98 18.94
CA ASP A 21 2.20 -4.06 17.57
C ASP A 21 3.27 -3.67 16.56
N ASP A 22 3.53 -4.56 15.60
CA ASP A 22 4.54 -4.38 14.55
C ASP A 22 4.34 -3.09 13.70
N ARG A 23 3.14 -2.49 13.76
CA ARG A 23 2.75 -1.26 13.05
C ARG A 23 3.14 0.01 13.79
N GLU A 24 3.54 -0.08 15.07
CA GLU A 24 4.04 1.05 15.83
C GLU A 24 5.32 1.62 15.19
N ASN A 25 5.39 2.96 15.03
CA ASN A 25 6.52 3.63 14.40
C ASN A 25 6.91 3.02 13.03
N TRP A 26 5.91 2.57 12.26
CA TRP A 26 6.13 1.91 10.97
C TRP A 26 7.17 2.63 10.09
N PRO A 27 8.16 1.92 9.49
CA PRO A 27 8.33 0.45 9.42
C PRO A 27 9.45 -0.13 10.29
N ILE A 28 9.86 0.53 11.38
CA ILE A 28 11.16 0.26 12.04
C ILE A 28 11.31 -1.12 12.67
N VAL A 29 10.20 -1.80 12.98
CA VAL A 29 10.21 -3.18 13.49
C VAL A 29 10.87 -4.12 12.47
N PHE A 30 10.67 -3.87 11.18
CA PHE A 30 11.24 -4.68 10.10
C PHE A 30 12.51 -4.04 9.51
N PHE A 31 12.49 -2.74 9.25
CA PHE A 31 13.58 -2.06 8.53
C PHE A 31 13.88 -0.67 9.10
N ASN A 32 15.15 -0.41 9.40
CA ASN A 32 15.63 0.90 9.83
C ASN A 32 16.23 1.75 8.69
N ARG A 33 16.37 1.19 7.48
CA ARG A 33 16.89 1.88 6.30
C ARG A 33 16.09 1.57 5.04
N THR A 34 15.85 2.58 4.21
CA THR A 34 15.09 2.46 2.96
C THR A 34 15.73 3.25 1.81
N CYS A 35 15.22 3.04 0.60
CA CYS A 35 15.60 3.84 -0.56
C CYS A 35 15.05 5.27 -0.43
N GLN A 36 15.91 6.27 -0.68
CA GLN A 36 15.51 7.66 -0.84
C GLN A 36 15.81 8.07 -2.27
N CYS A 37 14.77 8.27 -3.06
CA CYS A 37 14.89 8.54 -4.49
C CYS A 37 15.13 10.04 -4.74
N GLN A 38 15.99 10.32 -5.73
CA GLN A 38 16.31 11.69 -6.13
C GLN A 38 15.28 12.24 -7.12
N GLY A 39 15.11 13.56 -7.14
CA GLY A 39 14.24 14.22 -8.11
C GLY A 39 12.81 13.67 -8.13
N ASN A 40 12.33 13.30 -9.32
CA ASN A 40 10.99 12.74 -9.52
C ASN A 40 10.95 11.21 -9.59
N PHE A 41 12.03 10.51 -9.21
CA PHE A 41 12.01 9.06 -9.12
C PHE A 41 11.28 8.60 -7.84
N MET A 42 10.71 7.40 -7.87
CA MET A 42 9.99 6.73 -6.77
C MET A 42 10.10 5.20 -6.88
N GLY A 43 9.40 4.48 -6.00
CA GLY A 43 9.38 3.00 -5.98
C GLY A 43 10.41 2.45 -5.00
N TYR A 44 10.27 1.17 -4.64
CA TYR A 44 11.12 0.52 -3.64
C TYR A 44 12.61 0.52 -4.01
N ASN A 45 12.92 0.57 -5.31
CA ASN A 45 14.26 0.59 -5.88
C ASN A 45 14.59 1.90 -6.65
N CYS A 46 13.74 2.93 -6.55
CA CYS A 46 13.86 4.18 -7.33
C CYS A 46 13.75 4.03 -8.86
N GLY A 47 13.17 2.92 -9.35
CA GLY A 47 12.99 2.66 -10.78
C GLY A 47 11.71 3.26 -11.39
N ASP A 48 10.77 3.72 -10.56
CA ASP A 48 9.50 4.29 -11.00
C ASP A 48 9.52 5.82 -11.00
N CYS A 49 8.50 6.46 -11.57
CA CYS A 49 8.31 7.92 -11.54
C CYS A 49 7.22 8.34 -10.56
N ARG A 50 7.45 9.40 -9.78
CA ARG A 50 6.47 10.00 -8.87
C ARG A 50 5.13 10.20 -9.56
N PHE A 51 4.03 9.98 -8.82
CA PHE A 51 2.67 10.18 -9.34
C PHE A 51 2.54 11.53 -10.06
N GLY A 52 2.07 11.49 -11.31
CA GLY A 52 1.97 12.65 -12.19
C GLY A 52 3.21 12.91 -13.06
N PHE A 53 4.21 12.03 -13.03
CA PHE A 53 5.36 12.04 -13.94
C PHE A 53 5.51 10.69 -14.66
N THR A 54 6.08 10.72 -15.86
CA THR A 54 6.41 9.54 -16.67
C THR A 54 7.68 9.80 -17.50
N GLY A 55 8.05 8.84 -18.35
CA GLY A 55 9.22 8.83 -19.19
C GLY A 55 10.46 8.29 -18.46
N PRO A 56 11.51 7.91 -19.19
CA PRO A 56 12.69 7.22 -18.63
C PRO A 56 13.45 8.06 -17.59
N ASN A 57 13.27 9.38 -17.60
CA ASN A 57 13.91 10.31 -16.66
C ASN A 57 12.92 10.99 -15.70
N CYS A 58 11.64 10.57 -15.68
CA CYS A 58 10.60 11.14 -14.82
C CYS A 58 10.41 12.67 -14.95
N THR A 59 10.62 13.21 -16.14
CA THR A 59 10.50 14.65 -16.44
C THR A 59 9.20 15.01 -17.15
N VAL A 60 8.49 14.03 -17.73
CA VAL A 60 7.27 14.29 -18.50
C VAL A 60 6.10 14.35 -17.54
N ARG A 61 5.42 15.50 -17.44
CA ARG A 61 4.21 15.62 -16.63
C ARG A 61 3.06 14.85 -17.26
N ARG A 62 2.33 14.10 -16.44
CA ARG A 62 1.15 13.30 -16.82
C ARG A 62 -0.04 13.71 -15.96
N ARG A 63 -1.16 14.02 -16.60
CA ARG A 63 -2.44 14.28 -15.92
C ARG A 63 -3.42 13.17 -16.28
N MET A 64 -3.93 12.49 -15.25
CA MET A 64 -4.91 11.42 -15.38
C MET A 64 -6.29 11.92 -14.96
N ILE A 65 -7.34 11.40 -15.60
CA ILE A 65 -8.73 11.76 -15.31
C ILE A 65 -9.48 10.49 -14.93
N ARG A 66 -9.83 10.36 -13.64
CA ARG A 66 -10.72 9.32 -13.15
C ARG A 66 -12.15 9.67 -13.56
N LYS A 67 -12.80 8.81 -14.34
CA LYS A 67 -14.16 9.02 -14.85
C LYS A 67 -15.19 8.44 -13.88
N GLU A 68 -16.39 9.00 -13.91
CA GLU A 68 -17.56 8.38 -13.28
C GLU A 68 -17.92 7.11 -14.07
N ILE A 69 -18.14 6.00 -13.36
CA ILE A 69 -18.29 4.67 -13.97
C ILE A 69 -19.51 4.55 -14.88
N PHE A 70 -20.65 5.16 -14.55
CA PHE A 70 -21.84 5.11 -15.40
C PHE A 70 -21.70 5.91 -16.70
N ARG A 71 -20.87 6.96 -16.71
CA ARG A 71 -20.54 7.78 -17.90
C ARG A 71 -19.47 7.18 -18.82
N MET A 72 -18.87 6.06 -18.45
CA MET A 72 -17.91 5.34 -19.30
C MET A 72 -18.61 4.57 -20.44
N THR A 73 -17.90 4.44 -21.56
CA THR A 73 -18.31 3.58 -22.68
C THR A 73 -18.27 2.10 -22.28
N LEU A 74 -18.96 1.24 -23.03
CA LEU A 74 -18.94 -0.22 -22.79
C LEU A 74 -17.51 -0.78 -22.83
N ALA A 75 -16.72 -0.38 -23.84
CA ALA A 75 -15.33 -0.81 -23.97
C ALA A 75 -14.44 -0.38 -22.78
N GLU A 76 -14.66 0.82 -22.23
CA GLU A 76 -13.94 1.27 -21.03
C GLU A 76 -14.32 0.47 -19.78
N LYS A 77 -15.60 0.13 -19.62
CA LYS A 77 -16.09 -0.73 -18.52
C LYS A 77 -15.53 -2.15 -18.63
N ASP A 78 -15.56 -2.73 -19.83
CA ASP A 78 -15.00 -4.04 -20.11
C ASP A 78 -13.49 -4.07 -19.84
N LYS A 79 -12.75 -3.03 -20.26
CA LYS A 79 -11.33 -2.89 -19.95
C LYS A 79 -11.09 -2.85 -18.45
N PHE A 80 -11.85 -2.04 -17.71
CA PHE A 80 -11.72 -1.95 -16.25
C PHE A 80 -11.94 -3.32 -15.58
N ILE A 81 -13.02 -4.02 -15.92
CA ILE A 81 -13.32 -5.34 -15.36
C ILE A 81 -12.24 -6.37 -15.75
N ALA A 82 -11.77 -6.34 -16.99
CA ALA A 82 -10.70 -7.23 -17.46
C ALA A 82 -9.40 -7.01 -16.67
N TYR A 83 -9.03 -5.76 -16.41
CA TYR A 83 -7.81 -5.44 -15.66
C TYR A 83 -7.90 -5.82 -14.18
N LEU A 84 -9.07 -5.65 -13.54
CA LEU A 84 -9.28 -6.15 -12.18
C LEU A 84 -9.18 -7.68 -12.12
N ASN A 85 -9.77 -8.38 -13.08
CA ASN A 85 -9.67 -9.84 -13.16
C ASN A 85 -8.25 -10.32 -13.39
N LEU A 86 -7.47 -9.61 -14.22
CA LEU A 86 -6.05 -9.89 -14.42
C LEU A 86 -5.27 -9.67 -13.11
N ALA A 87 -5.46 -8.53 -12.45
CA ALA A 87 -4.80 -8.23 -11.17
C ALA A 87 -5.11 -9.27 -10.08
N LYS A 88 -6.31 -9.84 -10.07
CA LYS A 88 -6.72 -10.90 -9.14
C LYS A 88 -6.08 -12.27 -9.45
N ARG A 89 -5.60 -12.47 -10.67
CA ARG A 89 -5.02 -13.75 -11.13
C ARG A 89 -3.50 -13.72 -11.30
N THR A 90 -2.89 -12.54 -11.25
CA THR A 90 -1.45 -12.38 -11.41
C THR A 90 -0.76 -12.13 -10.08
N ILE A 91 0.20 -12.99 -9.72
CA ILE A 91 1.08 -12.81 -8.57
C ILE A 91 1.84 -11.49 -8.70
N SER A 92 1.93 -10.73 -7.62
CA SER A 92 2.71 -9.49 -7.57
C SER A 92 4.19 -9.80 -7.79
N PRO A 93 4.86 -9.15 -8.74
CA PRO A 93 6.28 -9.40 -8.99
C PRO A 93 7.19 -8.72 -7.96
N ASP A 94 6.68 -7.70 -7.27
CA ASP A 94 7.48 -6.80 -6.42
C ASP A 94 7.18 -6.96 -4.93
N TYR A 95 6.01 -7.49 -4.56
CA TYR A 95 5.56 -7.55 -3.17
C TYR A 95 5.11 -8.96 -2.76
N VAL A 96 5.47 -9.32 -1.54
CA VAL A 96 4.95 -10.46 -0.79
C VAL A 96 4.31 -9.95 0.50
N ILE A 97 3.49 -10.76 1.14
CA ILE A 97 2.86 -10.41 2.42
C ILE A 97 3.43 -11.21 3.57
N ALA A 98 3.48 -10.59 4.75
CA ALA A 98 3.76 -11.31 5.98
C ALA A 98 2.58 -12.21 6.36
N THR A 99 2.88 -13.45 6.76
CA THR A 99 1.87 -14.44 7.22
C THR A 99 1.91 -14.66 8.74
N GLY A 100 2.81 -13.96 9.44
CA GLY A 100 2.92 -13.94 10.89
C GLY A 100 3.50 -12.62 11.40
N THR A 101 3.50 -12.43 12.72
CA THR A 101 4.10 -11.25 13.38
C THR A 101 5.62 -11.32 13.35
N TYR A 102 6.30 -10.19 13.60
CA TYR A 102 7.76 -10.16 13.69
C TYR A 102 8.32 -11.11 14.76
N GLU A 103 7.62 -11.24 15.88
CA GLU A 103 7.94 -12.21 16.94
C GLU A 103 7.82 -13.66 16.43
N GLN A 104 6.74 -14.00 15.73
CA GLN A 104 6.56 -15.33 15.12
C GLN A 104 7.63 -15.64 14.06
N MET A 105 8.22 -14.60 13.45
CA MET A 105 9.37 -14.72 12.56
C MET A 105 10.71 -14.90 13.31
N ASN A 106 10.70 -15.11 14.63
CA ASN A 106 11.90 -15.18 15.46
C ASN A 106 12.82 -13.97 15.23
N ASN A 107 12.24 -12.76 15.36
CA ASN A 107 12.90 -11.48 15.11
C ASN A 107 13.58 -11.42 13.73
N GLY A 108 12.87 -11.93 12.71
CA GLY A 108 13.30 -11.95 11.32
C GLY A 108 14.24 -13.10 10.93
N SER A 109 14.67 -13.97 11.87
CA SER A 109 15.53 -15.11 11.55
C SER A 109 14.80 -16.23 10.82
N ASN A 110 13.47 -16.30 10.94
CA ASN A 110 12.59 -17.25 10.28
C ASN A 110 11.52 -16.50 9.48
N PRO A 111 11.80 -16.06 8.25
CA PRO A 111 10.90 -15.20 7.48
C PRO A 111 9.59 -15.94 7.14
N LEU A 112 8.46 -15.34 7.49
CA LEU A 112 7.13 -15.86 7.19
C LEU A 112 6.45 -14.96 6.15
N PHE A 113 6.69 -15.26 4.88
CA PHE A 113 6.10 -14.54 3.76
C PHE A 113 5.41 -15.48 2.78
N ALA A 114 4.40 -14.96 2.08
CA ALA A 114 3.73 -15.66 1.00
C ALA A 114 3.53 -14.76 -0.21
N ASP A 115 3.58 -15.38 -1.39
CA ASP A 115 3.16 -14.76 -2.65
C ASP A 115 1.69 -14.35 -2.56
N ILE A 116 1.37 -13.23 -3.22
CA ILE A 116 0.02 -12.70 -3.29
C ILE A 116 -0.26 -12.13 -4.69
N ASN A 117 -1.50 -12.18 -5.15
CA ASN A 117 -1.85 -11.49 -6.40
C ASN A 117 -2.01 -9.99 -6.19
N VAL A 118 -1.90 -9.22 -7.27
CA VAL A 118 -1.93 -7.75 -7.22
C VAL A 118 -3.21 -7.24 -6.57
N TYR A 119 -4.37 -7.82 -6.85
CA TYR A 119 -5.63 -7.38 -6.21
C TYR A 119 -5.62 -7.65 -4.70
N ASP A 120 -5.25 -8.86 -4.30
CA ASP A 120 -5.25 -9.27 -2.88
C ASP A 120 -4.16 -8.59 -2.07
N LEU A 121 -3.07 -8.14 -2.69
CA LEU A 121 -2.09 -7.28 -2.04
C LEU A 121 -2.76 -6.04 -1.45
N PHE A 122 -3.63 -5.38 -2.22
CA PHE A 122 -4.35 -4.19 -1.75
C PHE A 122 -5.48 -4.55 -0.78
N VAL A 123 -6.06 -5.75 -0.86
CA VAL A 123 -6.95 -6.24 0.21
C VAL A 123 -6.16 -6.41 1.52
N TRP A 124 -4.99 -7.03 1.44
CA TRP A 124 -4.14 -7.32 2.60
C TRP A 124 -3.58 -6.05 3.24
N ILE A 125 -3.15 -5.04 2.47
CA ILE A 125 -2.64 -3.76 3.00
C ILE A 125 -3.72 -3.06 3.84
N HIS A 126 -4.97 -3.08 3.37
CA HIS A 126 -6.10 -2.49 4.10
C HIS A 126 -6.43 -3.29 5.36
N TYR A 127 -6.51 -4.62 5.25
CA TYR A 127 -6.67 -5.53 6.40
C TYR A 127 -5.57 -5.32 7.45
N TYR A 128 -4.31 -5.31 7.04
CA TYR A 128 -3.17 -5.18 7.95
C TYR A 128 -3.18 -3.83 8.67
N SER A 129 -3.61 -2.76 7.99
CA SER A 129 -3.74 -1.43 8.60
C SER A 129 -4.90 -1.33 9.60
N SER A 130 -5.95 -2.13 9.42
CA SER A 130 -7.20 -2.00 10.19
C SER A 130 -7.44 -3.15 11.18
N ARG A 131 -6.63 -4.21 11.16
CA ARG A 131 -6.77 -5.33 12.11
C ARG A 131 -6.52 -4.89 13.56
N ASP A 132 -7.16 -5.57 14.50
CA ASP A 132 -6.93 -5.42 15.94
C ASP A 132 -5.47 -5.66 16.30
N ALA A 133 -4.98 -5.11 17.41
CA ALA A 133 -3.65 -5.46 17.93
C ALA A 133 -3.71 -6.78 18.70
N PHE A 134 -2.67 -7.62 18.58
CA PHE A 134 -2.59 -8.86 19.36
C PHE A 134 -2.04 -8.55 20.76
N LEU A 135 -2.63 -9.19 21.77
CA LEU A 135 -2.18 -9.14 23.16
C LEU A 135 -1.71 -10.53 23.60
N GLU A 136 -1.17 -10.62 24.82
CA GLU A 136 -0.83 -11.90 25.46
C GLU A 136 -2.06 -12.81 25.59
N ASP A 137 -1.80 -14.12 25.75
CA ASP A 137 -2.81 -15.18 25.92
C ASP A 137 -3.87 -15.27 24.80
N GLY A 138 -3.56 -14.75 23.61
CA GLY A 138 -4.44 -14.79 22.45
C GLY A 138 -5.59 -13.78 22.51
N LEU A 139 -5.51 -12.79 23.40
CA LEU A 139 -6.44 -11.66 23.44
C LEU A 139 -6.12 -10.66 22.33
N VAL A 140 -7.08 -9.76 22.06
CA VAL A 140 -6.93 -8.68 21.08
C VAL A 140 -7.37 -7.34 21.65
N TRP A 141 -6.82 -6.26 21.11
CA TRP A 141 -7.28 -4.91 21.34
C TRP A 141 -7.89 -4.34 20.06
N GLU A 142 -9.21 -4.19 20.07
CA GLU A 142 -10.01 -3.80 18.89
C GLU A 142 -10.06 -2.28 18.69
N ASN A 143 -9.80 -1.50 19.74
CA ASN A 143 -9.83 -0.05 19.66
C ASN A 143 -8.49 0.46 19.13
N ILE A 144 -8.18 0.14 17.86
CA ILE A 144 -7.03 0.65 17.09
C ILE A 144 -7.30 0.49 15.59
N ASP A 145 -7.11 1.57 14.82
CA ASP A 145 -7.19 1.53 13.36
C ASP A 145 -6.22 2.56 12.75
N PHE A 146 -5.29 2.12 11.89
CA PHE A 146 -4.30 3.00 11.26
C PHE A 146 -4.79 3.65 9.96
N ALA A 147 -5.93 3.20 9.42
CA ALA A 147 -6.51 3.65 8.17
C ALA A 147 -7.86 4.37 8.34
N HIS A 148 -8.53 4.26 9.48
CA HIS A 148 -9.84 4.86 9.76
C HIS A 148 -9.88 5.60 11.11
N GLU A 149 -11.03 6.19 11.42
CA GLU A 149 -11.38 6.82 12.72
C GLU A 149 -10.41 7.92 13.20
N ALA A 150 -9.54 8.39 12.32
CA ALA A 150 -8.51 9.38 12.59
C ALA A 150 -8.29 10.29 11.37
N PRO A 151 -7.62 11.44 11.53
CA PRO A 151 -7.28 12.34 10.42
C PRO A 151 -6.50 11.69 9.27
N GLY A 152 -5.86 10.54 9.53
CA GLY A 152 -5.19 9.71 8.53
C GLY A 152 -6.11 9.09 7.48
N PHE A 153 -7.42 9.03 7.72
CA PHE A 153 -8.39 8.32 6.87
C PHE A 153 -8.30 8.69 5.39
N LEU A 154 -8.49 9.98 5.07
CA LEU A 154 -8.46 10.46 3.69
C LEU A 154 -7.08 10.35 3.01
N PRO A 155 -5.96 10.79 3.64
CA PRO A 155 -4.65 10.66 3.00
C PRO A 155 -4.21 9.20 2.83
N TRP A 156 -4.53 8.31 3.78
CA TRP A 156 -4.22 6.88 3.67
C TRP A 156 -4.93 6.25 2.46
N HIS A 157 -6.25 6.44 2.34
CA HIS A 157 -7.03 5.89 1.22
C HIS A 157 -6.68 6.53 -0.12
N ARG A 158 -6.27 7.80 -0.13
CA ARG A 158 -5.75 8.45 -1.34
C ARG A 158 -4.47 7.78 -1.83
N PHE A 159 -3.51 7.54 -0.94
CA PHE A 159 -2.26 6.88 -1.30
C PHE A 159 -2.50 5.42 -1.73
N TYR A 160 -3.37 4.71 -1.02
CA TYR A 160 -3.84 3.37 -1.37
C TYR A 160 -4.32 3.29 -2.83
N LEU A 161 -5.26 4.16 -3.23
CA LEU A 161 -5.80 4.17 -4.59
C LEU A 161 -4.76 4.57 -5.64
N LEU A 162 -3.83 5.48 -5.30
CA LEU A 162 -2.74 5.85 -6.22
C LEU A 162 -1.80 4.68 -6.48
N GLN A 163 -1.41 3.95 -5.43
CA GLN A 163 -0.54 2.79 -5.57
C GLN A 163 -1.25 1.63 -6.28
N TRP A 164 -2.54 1.40 -6.00
CA TRP A 164 -3.30 0.35 -6.67
C TRP A 164 -3.45 0.61 -8.18
N GLU A 165 -3.79 1.84 -8.54
CA GLU A 165 -3.84 2.28 -9.93
C GLU A 165 -2.48 2.09 -10.64
N HIS A 166 -1.38 2.43 -9.97
CA HIS A 166 -0.01 2.28 -10.50
C HIS A 166 0.40 0.82 -10.70
N GLU A 167 0.11 -0.08 -9.75
CA GLU A 167 0.45 -1.50 -9.93
C GLU A 167 -0.36 -2.15 -11.06
N ILE A 168 -1.61 -1.73 -11.28
CA ILE A 168 -2.40 -2.20 -12.44
C ILE A 168 -1.84 -1.62 -13.75
N GLN A 169 -1.43 -0.35 -13.77
CA GLN A 169 -0.74 0.25 -14.93
C GLN A 169 0.52 -0.54 -15.30
N LYS A 170 1.36 -0.88 -14.30
CA LYS A 170 2.56 -1.71 -14.50
C LYS A 170 2.24 -3.10 -15.02
N LEU A 171 1.27 -3.77 -14.40
CA LEU A 171 0.85 -5.12 -14.78
C LEU A 171 0.34 -5.19 -16.23
N THR A 172 -0.39 -4.17 -16.67
CA THR A 172 -1.06 -4.16 -17.97
C THR A 172 -0.23 -3.50 -19.07
N GLY A 173 0.75 -2.68 -18.71
CA GLY A 173 1.44 -1.76 -19.61
C GLY A 173 0.56 -0.57 -20.07
N ASP A 174 -0.68 -0.47 -19.61
CA ASP A 174 -1.57 0.67 -19.90
C ASP A 174 -1.32 1.79 -18.89
N GLU A 175 -0.30 2.61 -19.16
CA GLU A 175 0.01 3.81 -18.38
C GLU A 175 -1.15 4.83 -18.29
N ASN A 176 -2.15 4.72 -19.17
CA ASN A 176 -3.31 5.59 -19.19
C ASN A 176 -4.51 5.03 -18.42
N PHE A 177 -4.38 3.85 -17.80
CA PHE A 177 -5.42 3.28 -16.97
C PHE A 177 -5.72 4.16 -15.75
N THR A 178 -7.00 4.31 -15.43
CA THR A 178 -7.44 4.96 -14.20
C THR A 178 -8.56 4.18 -13.53
N ILE A 179 -8.57 4.16 -12.20
CA ILE A 179 -9.69 3.63 -11.42
C ILE A 179 -10.85 4.63 -11.51
N PRO A 180 -12.03 4.22 -12.02
CA PRO A 180 -13.20 5.10 -12.05
C PRO A 180 -13.77 5.30 -10.64
N PHE A 181 -14.65 6.28 -10.49
CA PHE A 181 -15.42 6.48 -9.27
C PHE A 181 -16.90 6.18 -9.48
N TRP A 182 -17.60 5.97 -8.38
CA TRP A 182 -19.04 5.79 -8.32
C TRP A 182 -19.63 6.92 -7.46
N ASP A 183 -20.57 7.67 -8.04
CA ASP A 183 -21.37 8.72 -7.38
C ASP A 183 -22.79 8.20 -7.11
#